data_AF-A0A3M1ZXY6-F1
#
_entry.id   AF-A0A3M1ZXY6-F1
#
_cell.length_a   1.000
_cell.length_b   1.000
_cell.length_c   1.000
_cell.angle_alpha   90.00
_cell.angle_beta   90.00
_cell.angle_gamma   90.00
#
_symmetry.space_group_name_H-M   'P 1'
#
loop_
_entity.id
_entity.type
_entity.pdbx_description
1 polymer ?
#
loop_
_entity_poly.entity_id
_entity_poly.type
_entity_poly.pdbx_seq_one_letter_code
_entity_poly.pdbx_strand_id
1 'polypeptide(L)'
;MELSEAILRRRTTNGPFLPKPVSLEHQHRLMHAASRAPSHFNSQPWRFALVTDPDLRARIGAIAGSTMERLIAEGTFFRRYRRYFRFSPSEMDARRDGIFVDKLPAALRPFAGYALTPFGVRIMTRLGVPRILGRDNERL
;
A
#
# COMPACT_ATOMS: atom_id res chain seq x y z
N MET A 1 -11.39 -19.52 13.82
CA MET A 1 -11.31 -19.23 12.37
C MET A 1 -10.35 -20.24 11.80
N GLU A 2 -10.81 -21.02 10.84
CA GLU A 2 -9.97 -21.99 10.14
C GLU A 2 -8.96 -21.28 9.23
N LEU A 3 -7.83 -21.92 8.94
CA LEU A 3 -6.79 -21.35 8.07
C LEU A 3 -7.35 -20.93 6.69
N SER A 4 -8.22 -21.76 6.11
CA SER A 4 -8.89 -21.49 4.84
C SER A 4 -9.71 -20.20 4.88
N GLU A 5 -10.48 -20.01 5.95
CA GLU A 5 -11.27 -18.80 6.17
C GLU A 5 -10.37 -17.57 6.34
N ALA A 6 -9.26 -17.69 7.07
CA ALA A 6 -8.29 -16.62 7.25
C ALA A 6 -7.67 -16.17 5.91
N ILE A 7 -7.32 -17.13 5.05
CA ILE A 7 -6.74 -16.86 3.72
C ILE A 7 -7.77 -16.14 2.84
N LEU A 8 -9.01 -16.64 2.78
CA LEU A 8 -10.06 -16.07 1.93
C LEU A 8 -10.52 -14.69 2.39
N ARG A 9 -10.49 -14.41 3.70
CA ARG A 9 -10.87 -13.10 4.26
C ARG A 9 -9.73 -12.08 4.29
N ARG A 10 -8.50 -12.49 3.97
CA ARG A 10 -7.33 -11.60 4.01
C ARG A 10 -7.52 -10.40 3.08
N ARG A 11 -7.33 -9.21 3.63
CA ARG A 11 -7.27 -7.95 2.89
C ARG A 11 -6.06 -7.13 3.34
N THR A 12 -5.61 -6.22 2.48
CA THR A 12 -4.59 -5.25 2.87
C THR A 12 -5.23 -4.16 3.71
N THR A 13 -4.67 -3.89 4.89
CA THR A 13 -5.07 -2.76 5.74
C THR A 13 -4.09 -1.61 5.51
N ASN A 14 -4.56 -0.54 4.87
CA ASN A 14 -3.77 0.67 4.58
C ASN A 14 -4.17 1.87 5.46
N GLY A 15 -4.98 1.65 6.49
CA GLY A 15 -5.37 2.67 7.46
C GLY A 15 -4.45 2.65 8.68
N PRO A 16 -4.56 3.66 9.56
CA PRO A 16 -3.75 3.72 10.78
C PRO A 16 -4.02 2.52 11.68
N PHE A 17 -2.96 1.98 12.27
CA PHE A 17 -3.04 0.94 13.29
C PHE A 17 -3.18 1.56 14.68
N LEU A 18 -3.60 0.75 15.65
CA LEU A 18 -3.55 1.15 17.05
C LEU A 18 -2.10 1.42 17.48
N PRO A 19 -1.83 2.37 18.38
CA PRO A 19 -0.48 2.64 18.91
C PRO A 19 0.01 1.54 19.87
N LYS A 20 -0.58 0.34 19.82
CA LYS A 20 -0.24 -0.80 20.66
C LYS A 20 0.85 -1.63 19.98
N PRO A 21 2.05 -1.77 20.58
CA PRO A 21 3.08 -2.63 20.03
C PRO A 21 2.64 -4.10 19.95
N VAL A 22 3.16 -4.82 18.96
CA VAL A 22 3.04 -6.28 18.89
C VAL A 22 3.89 -6.90 20.01
N SER A 23 3.33 -7.82 20.81
CA SER A 23 4.08 -8.47 21.88
C SER A 23 5.28 -9.27 21.36
N LEU A 24 6.33 -9.43 22.16
CA LEU A 24 7.50 -10.23 21.80
C LEU A 24 7.14 -11.67 21.44
N GLU A 25 6.21 -12.28 22.18
CA GLU A 25 5.68 -13.61 21.89
C GLU A 25 5.10 -13.70 20.47
N HIS A 26 4.27 -12.72 20.09
CA HIS A 26 3.68 -12.68 18.76
C HIS A 26 4.73 -12.41 17.67
N GLN A 27 5.72 -11.56 17.93
CA GLN A 27 6.83 -11.33 17.00
C GLN A 27 7.60 -12.63 16.74
N HIS A 28 7.99 -13.36 17.79
CA HIS A 28 8.66 -14.66 17.68
C HIS A 28 7.82 -15.69 16.93
N ARG A 29 6.51 -15.78 17.25
CA ARG A 29 5.59 -16.69 16.58
C ARG A 29 5.51 -16.42 15.07
N LEU A 30 5.46 -15.15 14.68
CA LEU A 30 5.44 -14.74 13.27
C LEU A 30 6.75 -15.09 12.56
N MET A 31 7.90 -14.81 13.17
CA MET A 31 9.20 -15.13 12.58
C MET A 31 9.41 -16.65 12.46
N HIS A 32 9.01 -17.40 13.48
CA HIS A 32 9.03 -18.86 13.43
C HIS A 32 8.16 -19.38 12.30
N ALA A 33 6.92 -18.89 12.14
CA ALA A 33 6.05 -19.29 11.04
C ALA A 33 6.66 -18.94 9.66
N ALA A 34 7.22 -17.74 9.49
CA ALA A 34 7.86 -17.31 8.26
C ALA A 34 9.08 -18.18 7.89
N SER A 35 9.85 -18.64 8.88
CA SER A 35 11.00 -19.52 8.67
C SER A 35 10.62 -20.91 8.11
N ARG A 36 9.35 -21.33 8.25
CA ARG A 36 8.85 -22.61 7.75
C ARG A 36 8.42 -22.58 6.28
N ALA A 37 8.51 -21.43 5.60
CA ALA A 37 8.25 -21.36 4.18
C ALA A 37 9.19 -22.30 3.39
N PRO A 38 8.69 -23.03 2.38
CA PRO A 38 9.53 -23.93 1.59
C PRO A 38 10.64 -23.13 0.90
N SER A 39 11.86 -23.68 0.93
CA SER A 39 13.00 -23.11 0.23
C SER A 39 13.71 -24.18 -0.59
N HIS A 40 14.12 -23.82 -1.80
CA HIS A 40 14.85 -24.72 -2.67
C HIS A 40 16.17 -25.12 -1.99
N PHE A 41 16.48 -26.42 -1.97
CA PHE A 41 17.63 -27.00 -1.26
C PHE A 41 17.71 -26.66 0.24
N ASN A 42 16.59 -26.35 0.90
CA ASN A 42 16.58 -25.90 2.30
C ASN A 42 17.52 -24.70 2.58
N SER A 43 17.76 -23.87 1.56
CA SER A 43 18.69 -22.74 1.62
C SER A 43 18.29 -21.65 2.61
N GLN A 44 17.01 -21.53 2.94
CA GLN A 44 16.45 -20.52 3.84
C GLN A 44 17.03 -19.11 3.57
N PRO A 45 16.92 -18.59 2.32
CA PRO A 45 17.66 -17.41 1.88
C PRO A 45 17.11 -16.09 2.42
N TRP A 46 16.07 -16.15 3.26
CA TRP A 46 15.41 -14.98 3.83
C TRP A 46 16.18 -14.44 5.05
N ARG A 47 16.18 -13.12 5.20
CA ARG A 47 16.61 -12.42 6.40
C ARG A 47 15.50 -11.46 6.80
N PHE A 48 15.11 -11.50 8.07
CA PHE A 48 14.08 -10.64 8.62
C PHE A 48 14.71 -9.61 9.55
N ALA A 49 14.41 -8.34 9.33
CA ALA A 49 14.77 -7.25 10.23
C ALA A 49 13.50 -6.74 10.92
N LEU A 50 13.42 -6.90 12.24
CA LEU A 50 12.32 -6.36 13.03
C LEU A 50 12.70 -4.96 13.51
N VAL A 51 12.00 -3.94 13.00
CA VAL A 51 12.22 -2.54 13.38
C VAL A 51 11.23 -2.17 14.49
N THR A 52 11.71 -2.12 15.73
CA THR A 52 10.90 -1.77 16.91
C THR A 52 11.17 -0.36 17.43
N ASP A 53 12.33 0.21 17.10
CA ASP A 53 12.70 1.59 17.46
C ASP A 53 11.72 2.59 16.82
N PRO A 54 10.99 3.38 17.64
CA PRO A 54 10.03 4.36 17.14
C PRO A 54 10.67 5.46 16.28
N ASP A 55 11.90 5.88 16.58
CA ASP A 55 12.58 6.94 15.84
C ASP A 55 13.00 6.45 14.46
N LEU A 56 13.53 5.22 14.39
CA LEU A 56 13.84 4.57 13.11
C LEU A 56 12.58 4.35 12.27
N ARG A 57 11.45 3.93 12.88
CA ARG A 57 10.17 3.80 12.18
C ARG A 57 9.68 5.14 11.64
N ALA A 58 9.76 6.22 12.43
CA ALA A 58 9.39 7.56 11.99
C ALA A 58 10.23 8.01 10.78
N ARG A 59 11.54 7.75 10.79
CA ARG A 59 12.42 8.02 9.64
C ARG A 59 12.03 7.24 8.39
N ILE A 60 11.68 5.96 8.53
CA ILE A 60 11.19 5.14 7.41
C ILE A 60 9.87 5.73 6.85
N GLY A 61 8.95 6.12 7.73
CA GLY A 61 7.70 6.77 7.36
C GLY A 61 7.91 8.06 6.57
N ALA A 62 8.82 8.93 7.03
CA ALA A 62 9.17 10.17 6.33
C ALA A 62 9.80 9.92 4.94
N ILE A 63 10.65 8.89 4.81
CA ILE A 63 11.22 8.50 3.51
C ILE A 63 10.11 7.99 2.57
N ALA A 64 9.18 7.17 3.08
CA ALA A 64 8.06 6.66 2.29
C ALA A 64 7.11 7.79 1.84
N GLY A 65 6.76 8.71 2.75
CA GLY A 65 5.92 9.88 2.47
C GLY A 65 6.52 10.79 1.40
N SER A 66 7.77 11.23 1.59
CA SER A 66 8.48 12.09 0.63
C SER A 66 8.68 11.43 -0.74
N THR A 67 8.96 10.12 -0.76
CA THR A 67 9.08 9.37 -2.02
C THR A 67 7.75 9.33 -2.76
N MET A 68 6.64 9.07 -2.05
CA MET A 68 5.31 9.08 -2.66
C MET A 68 4.94 10.46 -3.21
N GLU A 69 5.16 11.52 -2.43
CA GLU A 69 4.90 12.90 -2.87
C GLU A 69 5.64 13.21 -4.19
N ARG A 70 6.94 12.93 -4.25
CA ARG A 70 7.75 13.15 -5.45
C ARG A 70 7.26 12.33 -6.65
N LEU A 71 7.02 11.02 -6.47
CA LEU A 71 6.58 10.14 -7.56
C LEU A 71 5.23 10.57 -8.15
N ILE A 72 4.32 11.08 -7.33
CA ILE A 72 3.01 11.58 -7.77
C ILE A 72 3.17 12.92 -8.47
N ALA A 73 3.94 13.86 -7.89
CA ALA A 73 4.17 15.19 -8.48
C ALA A 73 4.84 15.11 -9.86
N GLU A 74 5.79 14.19 -10.05
CA GLU A 74 6.45 13.93 -11.34
C GLU A 74 5.58 13.11 -12.32
N GLY A 75 4.43 12.61 -11.86
CA GLY A 75 3.54 11.73 -12.62
C GLY A 75 4.08 10.32 -12.87
N THR A 76 5.29 10.00 -12.38
CA THR A 76 5.93 8.69 -12.54
C THR A 76 5.12 7.58 -11.87
N PHE A 77 4.51 7.87 -10.73
CA PHE A 77 3.59 6.95 -10.05
C PHE A 77 2.48 6.49 -11.00
N PHE A 78 1.76 7.42 -11.61
CA PHE A 78 0.63 7.08 -12.46
C PHE A 78 1.06 6.41 -13.76
N ARG A 79 2.14 6.88 -14.39
CA ARG A 79 2.71 6.23 -15.57
C ARG A 79 3.07 4.76 -15.33
N ARG A 80 3.59 4.43 -14.14
CA ARG A 80 3.97 3.05 -13.77
C ARG A 80 2.79 2.20 -13.32
N TYR A 81 1.90 2.76 -12.51
CA TYR A 81 0.88 2.01 -11.78
C TYR A 81 -0.52 2.07 -12.38
N ARG A 82 -0.81 2.99 -13.32
CA ARG A 82 -2.13 3.11 -13.98
C ARG A 82 -2.70 1.80 -14.47
N ARG A 83 -1.86 0.95 -15.09
CA ARG A 83 -2.28 -0.36 -15.61
C ARG A 83 -2.83 -1.33 -14.57
N TYR A 84 -2.56 -1.10 -13.29
CA TYR A 84 -3.05 -1.91 -12.18
C TYR A 84 -4.29 -1.31 -11.50
N PHE A 85 -4.75 -0.12 -11.86
CA PHE A 85 -5.96 0.46 -11.29
C PHE A 85 -7.20 0.10 -12.11
N ARG A 86 -8.30 -0.22 -11.42
CA ARG A 86 -9.62 -0.47 -12.01
C ARG A 86 -10.58 0.61 -11.53
N PHE A 87 -11.38 1.15 -12.44
CA PHE A 87 -12.24 2.31 -12.17
C PHE A 87 -13.73 1.98 -12.22
N SER A 88 -14.11 0.79 -12.65
CA SER A 88 -15.49 0.29 -12.57
C SER A 88 -15.57 -1.14 -12.05
N PRO A 89 -16.71 -1.55 -11.45
CA PRO A 89 -16.96 -2.95 -11.10
C PRO A 89 -16.86 -3.87 -12.32
N SER A 90 -17.43 -3.46 -13.46
CA SER A 90 -17.38 -4.23 -14.71
C SER A 90 -15.95 -4.47 -15.20
N GLU A 91 -15.05 -3.48 -15.05
CA GLU A 91 -13.64 -3.64 -15.41
C GLU A 91 -12.94 -4.62 -14.47
N MET A 92 -13.22 -4.54 -13.16
CA MET A 92 -12.69 -5.47 -12.17
C MET A 92 -13.18 -6.90 -12.41
N ASP A 93 -14.47 -7.10 -12.69
CA ASP A 93 -15.06 -8.42 -12.94
C ASP A 93 -14.49 -9.08 -14.21
N ALA A 94 -14.23 -8.27 -15.26
CA ALA A 94 -13.66 -8.73 -16.52
C ALA A 94 -12.16 -9.06 -16.39
N ARG A 95 -11.38 -8.22 -15.70
CA ARG A 95 -9.92 -8.36 -15.60
C ARG A 95 -9.48 -9.30 -14.48
N ARG A 96 -10.24 -9.35 -13.39
CA ARG A 96 -10.00 -10.13 -12.17
C ARG A 96 -8.62 -9.90 -11.53
N ASP A 97 -8.08 -8.69 -11.70
CA ASP A 97 -6.77 -8.30 -11.18
C ASP A 97 -6.71 -6.80 -10.85
N GLY A 98 -5.61 -6.39 -10.20
CA GLY A 98 -5.33 -4.99 -9.90
C GLY A 98 -6.01 -4.49 -8.61
N ILE A 99 -6.09 -3.16 -8.50
CA ILE A 99 -6.60 -2.42 -7.34
C ILE A 99 -7.85 -1.68 -7.80
N PHE A 100 -8.99 -2.02 -7.21
CA PHE A 100 -10.24 -1.30 -7.46
C PHE A 100 -10.24 0.03 -6.71
N VAL A 101 -10.44 1.12 -7.44
CA VAL A 101 -10.47 2.47 -6.87
C VAL A 101 -11.91 2.82 -6.48
N ASP A 102 -12.34 2.37 -5.32
CA ASP A 102 -13.73 2.49 -4.82
C ASP A 102 -13.95 3.66 -3.85
N LYS A 103 -12.87 4.16 -3.22
CA LYS A 103 -12.90 5.23 -2.21
C LYS A 103 -12.91 6.66 -2.77
N LEU A 104 -13.05 6.86 -4.08
CA LEU A 104 -13.19 8.20 -4.63
C LEU A 104 -14.58 8.79 -4.30
N PRO A 105 -14.65 10.09 -3.90
CA PRO A 105 -15.92 10.80 -3.76
C PRO A 105 -16.78 10.65 -5.01
N ALA A 106 -18.09 10.48 -4.86
CA ALA A 106 -19.00 10.20 -5.97
C ALA A 106 -18.88 11.23 -7.12
N ALA A 107 -18.69 12.50 -6.78
CA ALA A 107 -18.49 13.60 -7.74
C ALA A 107 -17.22 13.46 -8.60
N LEU A 108 -16.19 12.75 -8.12
CA LEU A 108 -14.92 12.57 -8.82
C LEU A 108 -14.84 11.26 -9.61
N ARG A 109 -15.77 10.31 -9.41
CA ARG A 109 -15.76 9.01 -10.09
C ARG A 109 -15.77 9.11 -11.63
N PRO A 110 -16.58 9.99 -12.27
CA PRO A 110 -16.55 10.13 -13.73
C PRO A 110 -15.19 10.61 -14.26
N PHE A 111 -14.41 11.28 -13.41
CA PHE A 111 -13.12 11.86 -13.75
C PHE A 111 -11.93 10.98 -13.36
N ALA A 112 -12.16 9.83 -12.72
CA ALA A 112 -11.11 8.98 -12.19
C ALA A 112 -10.13 8.49 -13.28
N GLY A 113 -10.65 8.17 -14.46
CA GLY A 113 -9.83 7.82 -15.63
C GLY A 113 -8.98 8.97 -16.16
N TYR A 114 -9.42 10.22 -15.95
CA TYR A 114 -8.71 11.44 -16.36
C TYR A 114 -7.67 11.91 -15.34
N ALA A 115 -7.85 11.60 -14.05
CA ALA A 115 -6.88 11.90 -13.00
C ALA A 115 -5.49 11.32 -13.31
N LEU A 116 -5.45 10.20 -14.04
CA LEU A 116 -4.21 9.53 -14.43
C LEU A 116 -3.58 10.02 -15.74
N THR A 117 -4.12 11.06 -16.35
CA THR A 117 -3.56 11.69 -17.56
C THR A 117 -2.54 12.76 -17.19
N PRO A 118 -1.61 13.14 -18.09
CA PRO A 118 -0.65 14.23 -17.82
C PRO A 118 -1.33 15.54 -17.39
N PHE A 119 -2.52 15.83 -17.92
CA PHE A 119 -3.31 17.00 -17.50
C PHE A 119 -3.88 16.84 -16.08
N GLY A 120 -4.47 15.68 -15.78
CA GLY A 120 -4.99 15.37 -14.44
C GLY A 120 -3.91 15.43 -13.35
N VAL A 121 -2.71 14.91 -13.64
CA VAL A 121 -1.56 14.99 -12.72
C VAL A 121 -1.17 16.44 -12.41
N ARG A 122 -1.14 17.31 -13.42
CA ARG A 122 -0.85 18.74 -13.21
C ARG A 122 -1.89 19.41 -12.30
N ILE A 123 -3.17 19.12 -12.50
CA ILE A 123 -4.25 19.64 -11.66
C ILE A 123 -4.09 19.13 -10.22
N MET A 124 -3.92 17.82 -10.02
CA MET A 124 -3.74 17.24 -8.68
C MET A 124 -2.55 17.83 -7.93
N THR A 125 -1.45 18.06 -8.65
CA THR A 125 -0.25 18.69 -8.08
C THR A 125 -0.54 20.13 -7.63
N ARG A 126 -1.21 20.92 -8.47
CA ARG A 126 -1.62 22.29 -8.12
C ARG A 126 -2.56 22.36 -6.92
N LEU A 127 -3.42 21.34 -6.76
CA LEU A 127 -4.33 21.20 -5.62
C LEU A 127 -3.67 20.61 -4.36
N GLY A 128 -2.37 20.28 -4.40
CA GLY A 128 -1.64 19.78 -3.23
C GLY A 128 -1.91 18.33 -2.85
N VAL A 129 -2.59 17.56 -3.71
CA VAL A 129 -2.89 16.13 -3.48
C VAL A 129 -1.63 15.29 -3.18
N PRO A 130 -0.49 15.47 -3.87
CA PRO A 130 0.73 14.70 -3.57
C PRO A 130 1.20 14.87 -2.12
N ARG A 131 1.13 16.10 -1.59
CA ARG A 131 1.53 16.42 -0.22
C ARG A 131 0.59 15.82 0.82
N ILE A 132 -0.71 15.81 0.53
CA ILE A 132 -1.72 15.18 1.41
C ILE A 132 -1.44 13.66 1.50
N LEU A 133 -1.26 12.99 0.36
CA LEU A 133 -0.97 11.56 0.33
C LEU A 133 0.40 11.23 0.98
N GLY A 134 1.40 12.10 0.81
CA GLY A 134 2.68 11.97 1.51
C GLY A 134 2.53 12.01 3.03
N ARG A 135 1.76 12.98 3.56
CA ARG A 135 1.49 13.11 5.00
C ARG A 135 0.68 11.96 5.57
N ASP A 136 -0.25 11.39 4.81
CA ASP A 136 -1.02 10.24 5.27
C ASP A 136 -0.10 9.02 5.48
N ASN A 137 0.92 8.83 4.64
CA ASN A 137 1.92 7.78 4.84
C ASN A 137 2.80 8.00 6.07
N GLU A 138 3.07 9.24 6.47
CA GLU A 138 3.82 9.54 7.70
C GLU A 138 3.06 9.14 8.96
N ARG A 139 1.73 8.97 8.86
CA ARG A 139 0.83 8.62 9.97
C ARG A 139 0.55 7.12 10.08
N LEU A 140 1.05 6.30 9.15
CA LEU A 140 0.93 4.84 9.14
C LEU A 140 2.07 4.19 9.93
#